data_AF-A0A264Y3L1-F1
#
_entry.id   AF-A0A264Y3L1-F1
#
_cell.length_a   1.000
_cell.length_b   1.000
_cell.length_c   1.000
_cell.angle_alpha   90.00
_cell.angle_beta   90.00
_cell.angle_gamma   90.00
#
_symmetry.space_group_name_H-M   'P 1'
#
loop_
_entity.id
_entity.type
_entity.pdbx_description
1 polymer ?
#
loop_
_entity_poly.entity_id
_entity_poly.type
_entity_poly.pdbx_seq_one_letter_code
_entity_poly.pdbx_strand_id
1 'polypeptide(L)'
;MEKTELFVCRCHDVSHQMVLGTLEPTEDEVRVVYGSFHLVHLEFWDKLKSATKYLFGRKRKDGDFDALLLRPEDADRLEWFANFLDRGVSATDKTTAPFHFTFCSNENVYDVALEAYQDTLNDGSIQTEYEMSVCVFLKPGNILYRLYRAAKYLSGYRSCYGDFDSFEFLTADAAKLHRMVSGLRAC
;
A
#
# COMPACT_ATOMS: atom_id res chain seq x y z
N MET A 1 16.64 16.30 2.76
CA MET A 1 16.33 16.13 1.33
C MET A 1 15.00 15.45 1.23
N GLU A 2 13.96 16.20 0.86
CA GLU A 2 12.64 15.65 0.56
C GLU A 2 12.71 14.87 -0.76
N LYS A 3 12.17 13.65 -0.77
CA LYS A 3 11.97 12.85 -1.97
C LYS A 3 10.51 12.40 -2.02
N THR A 4 9.91 12.54 -3.19
CA THR A 4 8.54 12.08 -3.47
C THR A 4 8.55 11.23 -4.72
N GLU A 5 7.90 10.06 -4.67
CA GLU A 5 7.84 9.09 -5.75
C GLU A 5 6.39 8.61 -5.95
N LEU A 6 5.96 8.55 -7.21
CA LEU A 6 4.65 8.04 -7.62
C LEU A 6 4.75 6.59 -8.10
N PHE A 7 4.06 5.68 -7.44
CA PHE A 7 3.91 4.29 -7.85
C PHE A 7 2.57 4.11 -8.56
N VAL A 8 2.60 3.56 -9.76
CA VAL A 8 1.40 3.26 -10.56
C VAL A 8 1.26 1.76 -10.67
N CYS A 9 0.04 1.25 -10.51
CA CYS A 9 -0.25 -0.17 -10.57
C CYS A 9 0.13 -0.79 -11.93
N ARG A 10 0.42 -2.10 -11.92
CA ARG A 10 0.63 -2.93 -13.14
C ARG A 10 -0.53 -2.78 -14.16
N CYS A 11 -1.75 -2.48 -13.72
CA CYS A 11 -2.89 -2.27 -14.61
C CYS A 11 -2.86 -0.92 -15.36
N HIS A 12 -1.91 -0.04 -15.05
CA HIS A 12 -1.77 1.31 -15.63
C HIS A 12 -2.99 2.24 -15.42
N ASP A 13 -3.89 1.88 -14.51
CA ASP A 13 -5.00 2.75 -14.12
C ASP A 13 -4.49 3.83 -13.16
N VAL A 14 -4.73 5.09 -13.51
CA VAL A 14 -4.40 6.26 -12.68
C VAL A 14 -5.12 6.28 -11.34
N SER A 15 -6.19 5.48 -11.20
CA SER A 15 -6.95 5.28 -9.97
C SER A 15 -6.22 4.36 -8.97
N HIS A 16 -5.24 3.58 -9.44
CA HIS A 16 -4.44 2.68 -8.63
C HIS A 16 -3.00 3.21 -8.53
N GLN A 17 -2.84 4.28 -7.76
CA GLN A 17 -1.54 4.91 -7.55
C GLN A 17 -1.30 5.20 -6.08
N MET A 18 -0.03 5.08 -5.67
CA MET A 18 0.45 5.43 -4.33
C MET A 18 1.58 6.44 -4.46
N VAL A 19 1.52 7.51 -3.67
CA VAL A 19 2.60 8.48 -3.52
C VAL A 19 3.34 8.17 -2.22
N LEU A 20 4.65 7.95 -2.31
CA LEU A 20 5.53 7.89 -1.15
C LEU A 20 6.37 9.16 -1.10
N GLY A 21 6.44 9.79 0.07
CA GLY A 21 7.20 11.00 0.34
C GLY A 21 8.00 10.91 1.63
N THR A 22 9.09 11.67 1.75
CA THR A 22 9.80 11.86 3.03
C THR A 22 9.62 13.28 3.52
N LEU A 23 9.49 13.45 4.82
CA LEU A 23 9.62 14.74 5.49
C LEU A 23 11.05 14.88 6.03
N GLU A 24 11.61 16.09 5.98
CA GLU A 24 12.91 16.35 6.60
C GLU A 24 12.80 16.22 8.13
N PRO A 25 13.62 15.39 8.77
CA PRO A 25 13.68 15.38 10.24
C PRO A 25 14.40 16.64 10.70
N THR A 26 13.79 17.42 11.59
CA THR A 26 14.54 18.39 12.41
C THR A 26 15.38 17.65 13.47
N GLU A 27 16.30 18.34 14.18
CA GLU A 27 17.34 17.70 15.02
C GLU A 27 16.82 16.74 16.11
N ASP A 28 15.51 16.78 16.42
CA ASP A 28 14.84 15.93 17.41
C ASP A 28 13.68 15.08 16.84
N GLU A 29 13.51 15.01 15.51
CA GLU A 29 12.36 14.35 14.89
C GLU A 29 12.65 12.94 14.34
N VAL A 30 11.65 12.07 14.49
CA VAL A 30 11.67 10.72 13.91
C VAL A 30 11.64 10.83 12.40
N ARG A 31 12.46 10.03 11.71
CA ARG A 31 12.36 9.91 10.25
C ARG A 31 11.06 9.22 9.88
N VAL A 32 10.25 9.93 9.10
CA VAL A 32 8.96 9.43 8.63
C VAL A 32 8.94 9.42 7.11
N VAL A 33 8.51 8.30 6.54
CA VAL A 33 8.06 8.22 5.14
C VAL A 33 6.54 8.27 5.18
N TYR A 34 5.92 9.16 4.44
CA TYR A 34 4.48 9.23 4.27
C TYR A 34 4.07 8.50 3.00
N GLY A 35 3.06 7.65 3.08
CA GLY A 35 2.44 6.99 1.94
C GLY A 35 0.98 7.39 1.83
N SER A 36 0.51 7.67 0.61
CA SER A 36 -0.91 7.93 0.34
C SER A 36 -1.34 7.26 -0.95
N PHE A 37 -2.44 6.51 -0.91
CA PHE A 37 -3.12 6.09 -2.12
C PHE A 37 -3.96 7.25 -2.65
N HIS A 38 -3.89 7.51 -3.95
CA HIS A 38 -4.76 8.49 -4.59
C HIS A 38 -5.85 7.76 -5.37
N LEU A 39 -7.06 7.84 -4.84
CA LEU A 39 -8.25 7.39 -5.52
C LEU A 39 -8.76 8.48 -6.47
N VAL A 40 -8.89 8.14 -7.75
CA VAL A 40 -9.39 9.07 -8.78
C VAL A 40 -10.87 9.42 -8.55
N HIS A 41 -11.27 10.57 -9.10
CA HIS A 41 -12.63 11.05 -9.04
C HIS A 41 -13.58 10.14 -9.84
N LEU A 42 -14.26 9.24 -9.14
CA LEU A 42 -15.37 8.46 -9.70
C LEU A 42 -16.65 9.29 -9.84
N GLU A 43 -17.55 8.85 -10.71
CA GLU A 43 -18.93 9.34 -10.73
C GLU A 43 -19.68 8.95 -9.45
N PHE A 44 -20.75 9.70 -9.13
CA PHE A 44 -21.51 9.50 -7.89
C PHE A 44 -22.02 8.06 -7.69
N TRP A 45 -22.51 7.42 -8.76
CA TRP A 45 -23.04 6.05 -8.68
C TRP A 45 -21.95 5.01 -8.41
N ASP A 46 -20.77 5.20 -8.98
CA ASP A 46 -19.61 4.34 -8.70
C ASP A 46 -19.08 4.57 -7.29
N LYS A 47 -19.10 5.81 -6.80
CA LYS A 47 -18.81 6.10 -5.39
C LYS A 47 -19.81 5.41 -4.47
N LEU A 48 -21.11 5.46 -4.78
CA LEU A 48 -22.16 4.83 -4.01
C LEU A 48 -22.02 3.30 -3.99
N LYS A 49 -21.72 2.69 -5.13
CA LYS A 49 -21.46 1.26 -5.24
C LYS A 49 -20.25 0.83 -4.40
N SER A 50 -19.18 1.62 -4.45
CA SER A 50 -17.94 1.37 -3.69
C SER A 50 -18.16 1.55 -2.19
N ALA A 51 -18.79 2.65 -1.77
CA ALA A 51 -19.20 2.88 -0.39
C ALA A 51 -20.12 1.78 0.15
N THR A 52 -21.05 1.27 -0.67
CA THR A 52 -21.93 0.17 -0.28
C THR A 52 -21.13 -1.12 -0.03
N LYS A 53 -20.23 -1.50 -0.94
CA LYS A 53 -19.36 -2.68 -0.75
C LYS A 53 -18.46 -2.54 0.48
N TYR A 54 -17.89 -1.36 0.67
CA TYR A 54 -17.10 -0.96 1.82
C TYR A 54 -17.87 -1.09 3.15
N LEU A 55 -19.14 -0.66 3.20
CA LEU A 55 -19.99 -0.81 4.38
C LEU A 55 -20.27 -2.27 4.74
N PHE A 56 -20.43 -3.14 3.74
CA PHE A 56 -20.66 -4.57 3.92
C PHE A 56 -19.37 -5.40 4.04
N GLY A 57 -18.19 -4.78 4.04
CA GLY A 57 -16.90 -5.48 4.17
C GLY A 57 -16.62 -6.47 3.04
N ARG A 58 -17.24 -6.30 1.87
CA ARG A 58 -17.05 -7.19 0.71
C ARG A 58 -15.81 -6.79 -0.06
N LYS A 59 -14.86 -7.73 -0.19
CA LYS A 59 -13.66 -7.59 -1.05
C LYS A 59 -14.03 -7.80 -2.52
N ARG A 60 -13.45 -7.05 -3.47
CA ARG A 60 -13.52 -7.40 -4.91
C ARG A 60 -12.39 -8.34 -5.31
N LYS A 61 -12.66 -9.11 -6.37
CA LYS A 61 -11.74 -10.09 -6.97
C LYS A 61 -10.57 -9.43 -7.71
N ASP A 62 -10.77 -8.22 -8.23
CA ASP A 62 -9.78 -7.49 -9.07
C ASP A 62 -9.07 -6.36 -8.30
N GLY A 63 -9.12 -6.39 -6.96
CA GLY A 63 -8.75 -5.25 -6.11
C GLY A 63 -9.87 -4.19 -6.12
N ASP A 64 -10.48 -3.92 -4.96
CA ASP A 64 -11.35 -2.75 -4.80
C ASP A 64 -10.52 -1.68 -4.11
N PHE A 65 -10.26 -0.52 -4.74
CA PHE A 65 -9.65 0.72 -4.20
C PHE A 65 -8.35 0.62 -3.40
N ASP A 66 -7.93 -0.56 -3.04
CA ASP A 66 -7.08 -0.78 -1.89
C ASP A 66 -5.83 -1.55 -2.31
N ALA A 67 -5.81 -2.17 -3.49
CA ALA A 67 -4.72 -3.00 -3.96
C ALA A 67 -3.86 -2.29 -5.01
N LEU A 68 -2.57 -2.09 -4.70
CA LEU A 68 -1.55 -1.67 -5.65
C LEU A 68 -0.62 -2.83 -5.96
N LEU A 69 -0.52 -3.20 -7.24
CA LEU A 69 0.46 -4.16 -7.73
C LEU A 69 1.76 -3.44 -8.08
N LEU A 70 2.84 -3.81 -7.40
CA LEU A 70 4.18 -3.25 -7.60
C LEU A 70 4.97 -4.11 -8.59
N ARG A 71 5.83 -3.47 -9.38
CA ARG A 71 6.65 -4.15 -10.39
C ARG A 71 8.11 -4.26 -9.95
N PRO A 72 8.89 -5.20 -10.54
CA PRO A 72 10.32 -5.32 -10.24
C PRO A 72 11.10 -4.01 -10.41
N GLU A 73 10.73 -3.17 -11.39
CA GLU A 73 11.41 -1.90 -11.65
C GLU A 73 11.21 -0.86 -10.54
N ASP A 74 10.17 -1.02 -9.72
CA ASP A 74 9.88 -0.12 -8.60
C ASP A 74 10.74 -0.44 -7.36
N ALA A 75 11.52 -1.54 -7.40
CA ALA A 75 12.33 -2.01 -6.28
C ALA A 75 13.38 -0.99 -5.82
N ASP A 76 14.14 -0.39 -6.74
CA ASP A 76 15.20 0.56 -6.37
C ASP A 76 14.65 1.85 -5.79
N ARG A 77 13.45 2.26 -6.22
CA ARG A 77 12.74 3.42 -5.67
C ARG A 77 12.30 3.15 -4.24
N LEU A 78 11.74 1.96 -3.99
CA LEU A 78 11.30 1.53 -2.66
C LEU A 78 12.48 1.33 -1.69
N GLU A 79 13.59 0.77 -2.19
CA GLU A 79 14.85 0.58 -1.46
C GLU A 79 15.43 1.89 -0.96
N TRP A 80 15.28 2.97 -1.73
CA TRP A 80 15.70 4.29 -1.29
C TRP A 80 14.95 4.73 -0.01
N PHE A 81 13.63 4.52 0.07
CA PHE A 81 12.83 4.89 1.24
C PHE A 81 13.15 4.01 2.45
N ALA A 82 13.38 2.71 2.23
CA ALA A 82 13.85 1.80 3.26
C ALA A 82 15.19 2.27 3.86
N ASN A 83 16.16 2.57 2.99
CA ASN A 83 17.45 3.12 3.40
C ASN A 83 17.32 4.48 4.11
N PHE A 84 16.38 5.33 3.71
CA PHE A 84 16.13 6.61 4.38
C PHE A 84 15.69 6.42 5.83
N LEU A 85 14.79 5.46 6.09
CA LEU A 85 14.39 5.08 7.44
C LEU A 85 15.56 4.46 8.22
N ASP A 86 16.42 3.69 7.56
CA ASP A 86 17.53 2.94 8.16
C ASP A 86 18.76 3.77 8.57
N ARG A 87 19.04 4.94 7.98
CA ARG A 87 20.28 5.70 8.33
C ARG A 87 20.34 6.26 9.78
N GLY A 88 19.56 5.71 10.71
CA GLY A 88 19.61 5.96 12.14
C GLY A 88 19.70 4.69 13.02
N VAL A 89 19.58 3.47 12.49
CA VAL A 89 19.67 2.21 13.27
C VAL A 89 20.25 1.08 12.41
N SER A 90 21.20 0.29 12.94
CA SER A 90 21.67 -0.91 12.24
C SER A 90 20.64 -2.03 12.35
N ALA A 91 20.10 -2.51 11.23
CA ALA A 91 19.19 -3.64 11.21
C ALA A 91 19.94 -4.97 11.51
N THR A 92 19.81 -5.47 12.74
CA THR A 92 20.00 -6.90 13.04
C THR A 92 18.68 -7.46 13.52
N ASP A 93 17.98 -8.17 12.64
CA ASP A 93 17.62 -9.57 12.93
C ASP A 93 17.25 -10.31 11.63
N LYS A 94 17.91 -11.45 11.40
CA LYS A 94 17.60 -12.39 10.31
C LYS A 94 16.63 -13.43 10.86
N THR A 95 15.34 -13.09 10.84
CA THR A 95 14.28 -14.08 10.96
C THR A 95 13.62 -14.28 9.61
N THR A 96 13.81 -15.47 9.04
CA THR A 96 13.11 -15.97 7.85
C THR A 96 11.66 -16.30 8.21
N ALA A 97 10.72 -15.43 7.83
CA ALA A 97 9.29 -15.68 7.46
C ALA A 97 8.49 -14.34 7.43
N PRO A 98 7.34 -14.24 6.74
CA PRO A 98 6.88 -14.87 5.50
C PRO A 98 6.77 -13.83 4.35
N PHE A 99 6.34 -14.26 3.16
CA PHE A 99 6.02 -13.41 2.00
C PHE A 99 4.72 -12.58 2.16
N HIS A 100 4.29 -12.39 3.41
CA HIS A 100 3.04 -11.75 3.81
C HIS A 100 3.25 -11.02 5.14
N PHE A 101 2.93 -9.73 5.20
CA PHE A 101 3.01 -8.95 6.45
C PHE A 101 2.10 -7.72 6.39
N THR A 102 1.83 -7.11 7.55
CA THR A 102 0.98 -5.93 7.65
C THR A 102 1.70 -4.70 8.22
N PHE A 103 1.26 -3.52 7.76
CA PHE A 103 1.46 -2.23 8.40
C PHE A 103 0.14 -1.75 8.99
N CYS A 104 0.19 -0.94 10.04
CA CYS A 104 -1.01 -0.38 10.66
C CYS A 104 -0.86 1.13 10.77
N SER A 105 -1.87 1.89 10.32
CA SER A 105 -2.05 3.28 10.74
C SER A 105 -3.03 3.34 11.92
N ASN A 106 -3.45 4.54 12.35
CA ASN A 106 -4.49 4.67 13.37
C ASN A 106 -5.77 3.92 12.99
N GLU A 107 -6.14 3.97 11.71
CA GLU A 107 -7.48 3.59 11.24
C GLU A 107 -7.44 2.44 10.22
N ASN A 108 -6.33 2.27 9.49
CA ASN A 108 -6.17 1.26 8.44
C ASN A 108 -5.11 0.19 8.83
N VAL A 109 -5.22 -0.98 8.21
CA VAL A 109 -4.25 -2.07 8.18
C VAL A 109 -3.89 -2.27 6.72
N TYR A 110 -2.64 -2.04 6.36
CA TYR A 110 -2.12 -2.28 5.03
C TYR A 110 -1.50 -3.67 5.00
N ASP A 111 -2.06 -4.55 4.22
CA ASP A 111 -1.57 -5.90 4.02
C ASP A 111 -0.69 -5.95 2.78
N VAL A 112 0.47 -6.56 2.90
CA VAL A 112 1.39 -6.75 1.78
C VAL A 112 1.59 -8.23 1.58
N ALA A 113 1.33 -8.68 0.37
CA ALA A 113 1.40 -10.09 -0.01
C ALA A 113 2.21 -10.24 -1.31
N LEU A 114 3.10 -11.22 -1.35
CA LEU A 114 3.68 -11.73 -2.59
C LEU A 114 3.03 -13.09 -2.87
N GLU A 115 2.32 -13.16 -3.99
CA GLU A 115 1.60 -14.34 -4.44
C GLU A 115 2.27 -14.94 -5.68
N ALA A 116 2.24 -16.26 -5.80
CA ALA A 116 2.75 -16.98 -6.96
C ALA A 116 1.58 -17.60 -7.72
N TYR A 117 1.46 -17.23 -8.99
CA TYR A 117 0.47 -17.73 -9.92
C TYR A 117 1.14 -18.72 -10.86
N GLN A 118 0.53 -19.89 -11.05
CA GLN A 118 1.02 -20.89 -11.98
C GLN A 118 0.01 -21.08 -13.10
N ASP A 119 0.44 -20.76 -14.31
CA ASP A 119 -0.35 -20.94 -15.52
C ASP A 119 0.25 -22.07 -16.35
N THR A 120 -0.60 -23.02 -16.75
CA THR A 120 -0.21 -24.08 -17.67
C THR A 120 -0.41 -23.57 -19.10
N LEU A 121 0.68 -23.46 -19.84
CA LEU A 121 0.67 -23.06 -21.24
C LEU A 121 0.11 -24.17 -22.15
N ASN A 122 -0.29 -23.80 -23.35
CA ASN A 122 -0.91 -24.72 -24.32
C ASN A 122 0.00 -25.91 -24.72
N ASP A 123 1.31 -25.78 -24.52
CA ASP A 123 2.31 -26.84 -24.76
C ASP A 123 2.54 -27.75 -23.53
N GLY A 124 1.81 -27.52 -22.44
CA GLY A 124 1.93 -28.26 -21.18
C GLY A 124 3.06 -27.77 -20.27
N SER A 125 3.81 -26.73 -20.65
CA SER A 125 4.78 -26.10 -19.75
C SER A 125 4.09 -25.28 -18.67
N ILE A 126 4.71 -25.17 -17.49
CA ILE A 126 4.21 -24.38 -16.37
C ILE A 126 4.97 -23.05 -16.34
N GLN A 127 4.25 -21.96 -16.53
CA GLN A 127 4.74 -20.61 -16.28
C GLN A 127 4.37 -20.22 -14.85
N THR A 128 5.35 -19.77 -14.06
CA THR A 128 5.09 -19.21 -12.72
C THR A 128 5.30 -17.71 -12.79
N GLU A 129 4.25 -16.93 -12.50
CA GLU A 129 4.32 -15.48 -12.31
C GLU A 129 4.25 -15.14 -10.83
N TYR A 130 5.02 -14.14 -10.41
CA TYR A 130 4.97 -13.63 -9.05
C TYR A 130 4.37 -12.23 -9.08
N GLU A 131 3.41 -11.97 -8.19
CA GLU A 131 2.77 -10.66 -8.07
C GLU A 131 2.85 -10.18 -6.62
N MET A 132 3.42 -8.98 -6.43
CA MET A 132 3.40 -8.31 -5.14
C MET A 132 2.28 -7.29 -5.08
N SER A 133 1.39 -7.43 -4.10
CA SER A 133 0.26 -6.54 -3.87
C SER A 133 0.37 -5.84 -2.51
N VAL A 134 -0.03 -4.58 -2.46
CA VAL A 134 -0.25 -3.81 -1.23
C VAL A 134 -1.73 -3.51 -1.15
N CYS A 135 -2.43 -4.11 -0.19
CA CYS A 135 -3.86 -3.98 0.04
C CYS A 135 -4.15 -3.11 1.27
N VAL A 136 -4.98 -2.08 1.16
CA VAL A 136 -5.50 -1.31 2.29
C VAL A 136 -6.73 -2.00 2.87
N PHE A 137 -6.76 -2.17 4.19
CA PHE A 137 -7.94 -2.63 4.90
C PHE A 137 -8.23 -1.67 6.04
N LEU A 138 -9.48 -1.59 6.46
CA LEU A 138 -9.79 -0.93 7.72
C LEU A 138 -9.57 -1.87 8.89
N LYS A 139 -9.13 -1.29 10.01
CA LYS A 139 -9.22 -2.01 11.27
C LYS A 139 -10.68 -2.44 11.53
N PRO A 140 -10.90 -3.65 12.06
CA PRO A 140 -12.23 -4.02 12.54
C PRO A 140 -12.65 -3.00 13.61
N GLY A 141 -13.73 -2.26 13.36
CA GLY A 141 -14.15 -1.12 14.15
C GLY A 141 -15.66 -0.88 14.08
N ASN A 142 -16.14 0.10 14.86
CA ASN A 142 -17.56 0.42 15.00
C ASN A 142 -18.22 0.76 13.64
N ILE A 143 -19.34 0.12 13.33
CA ILE A 143 -20.10 0.32 12.09
C ILE A 143 -20.51 1.78 11.87
N LEU A 144 -20.73 2.54 12.95
CA LEU A 144 -21.02 3.98 12.89
C LEU A 144 -19.85 4.77 12.27
N TYR A 145 -18.62 4.38 12.56
CA TYR A 145 -17.44 5.01 12.01
C TYR A 145 -17.28 4.71 10.51
N ARG A 146 -17.63 3.48 10.10
CA ARG A 146 -17.67 3.10 8.67
C ARG A 146 -18.74 3.87 7.90
N LEU A 147 -19.93 4.04 8.48
CA LEU A 147 -21.01 4.86 7.93
C LEU A 147 -20.59 6.32 7.75
N TYR A 148 -19.95 6.90 8.76
CA TYR A 148 -19.41 8.26 8.69
C TYR A 148 -18.38 8.42 7.57
N ARG A 149 -17.43 7.49 7.43
CA ARG A 149 -16.43 7.52 6.35
C ARG A 149 -17.06 7.34 4.97
N ALA A 150 -18.00 6.41 4.83
CA ALA A 150 -18.74 6.22 3.58
C ALA A 150 -19.47 7.53 3.19
N ALA A 151 -20.09 8.22 4.15
CA ALA A 151 -20.74 9.50 3.91
C ALA A 151 -19.75 10.59 3.46
N LYS A 152 -18.57 10.69 4.08
CA LYS A 152 -17.53 11.65 3.66
C LYS A 152 -16.97 11.36 2.26
N TYR A 153 -16.77 10.08 1.94
CA TYR A 153 -16.32 9.64 0.62
C TYR A 153 -17.34 10.02 -0.46
N LEU A 154 -18.64 9.80 -0.20
CA LEU A 154 -19.71 10.18 -1.10
C LEU A 154 -19.84 11.69 -1.27
N SER A 155 -19.58 12.47 -0.23
CA SER A 155 -19.61 13.93 -0.29
C SER A 155 -18.35 14.56 -0.90
N GLY A 156 -17.37 13.75 -1.32
CA GLY A 156 -16.12 14.24 -1.91
C GLY A 156 -15.23 15.00 -0.93
N TYR A 157 -15.45 14.82 0.37
CA TYR A 157 -14.67 15.50 1.40
C TYR A 157 -13.27 14.91 1.47
N ARG A 158 -12.25 15.67 1.05
CA ARG A 158 -10.84 15.32 1.25
C ARG A 158 -10.40 15.78 2.64
N SER A 159 -9.78 14.90 3.41
CA SER A 159 -9.29 15.20 4.76
C SER A 159 -8.09 16.16 4.69
N CYS A 160 -7.98 17.07 5.65
CA CYS A 160 -6.87 18.03 5.77
C CYS A 160 -5.57 17.41 6.33
N TYR A 161 -5.59 16.15 6.76
CA TYR A 161 -4.44 15.42 7.33
C TYR A 161 -3.98 14.25 6.46
N GLY A 162 -4.20 14.34 5.14
CA GLY A 162 -3.99 13.23 4.20
C GLY A 162 -5.31 12.53 3.87
N ASP A 163 -5.42 12.03 2.64
CA ASP A 163 -6.59 11.29 2.16
C ASP A 163 -6.86 10.04 3.04
N PHE A 164 -8.06 9.45 2.93
CA PHE A 164 -8.54 8.30 3.72
C PHE A 164 -7.59 7.09 3.76
N ASP A 165 -6.64 7.07 2.83
CA ASP A 165 -5.76 5.97 2.46
C ASP A 165 -4.29 6.35 2.66
N SER A 166 -4.02 7.17 3.68
CA SER A 166 -2.66 7.58 4.03
C SER A 166 -2.12 6.94 5.29
N PHE A 167 -0.80 6.85 5.37
CA PHE A 167 -0.08 6.21 6.45
C PHE A 167 1.37 6.68 6.52
N GLU A 168 1.98 6.46 7.67
CA GLU A 168 3.35 6.84 7.97
C GLU A 168 4.16 5.59 8.27
N PHE A 169 5.32 5.46 7.64
CA PHE A 169 6.33 4.46 7.98
C PHE A 169 7.32 5.06 8.97
N LEU A 170 7.63 4.29 10.00
CA LEU A 170 8.62 4.66 11.01
C LEU A 170 9.90 3.85 10.79
N THR A 171 10.97 4.22 11.51
CA THR A 171 12.25 3.47 11.48
C THR A 171 12.08 1.96 11.70
N ALA A 172 11.11 1.56 12.53
CA ALA A 172 10.81 0.15 12.79
C ALA A 172 10.26 -0.63 11.57
N ASP A 173 9.74 0.07 10.56
CA ASP A 173 9.17 -0.52 9.35
C ASP A 173 10.19 -0.71 8.22
N ALA A 174 11.40 -0.17 8.36
CA ALA A 174 12.45 -0.24 7.34
C ALA A 174 12.79 -1.69 6.94
N ALA A 175 12.91 -2.58 7.93
CA ALA A 175 13.16 -4.00 7.68
C ALA A 175 12.05 -4.67 6.85
N LYS A 176 10.79 -4.24 6.97
CA LYS A 176 9.67 -4.74 6.16
C LYS A 176 9.78 -4.21 4.72
N LEU A 177 10.14 -2.93 4.54
CA LEU A 177 10.37 -2.35 3.21
C LEU A 177 11.54 -3.02 2.47
N HIS A 178 12.66 -3.27 3.12
CA HIS A 178 13.78 -4.01 2.51
C HIS A 178 13.38 -5.43 2.06
N ARG A 179 12.46 -6.08 2.79
CA ARG A 179 11.91 -7.38 2.37
C ARG A 179 11.01 -7.25 1.14
N MET A 180 10.19 -6.20 1.04
CA MET A 180 9.40 -5.92 -0.19
C MET A 180 10.32 -5.77 -1.40
N VAL A 181 11.39 -4.99 -1.25
CA VAL A 181 12.39 -4.78 -2.32
C VAL A 181 13.03 -6.11 -2.72
N SER A 182 13.39 -6.94 -1.75
CA SER A 182 13.99 -8.25 -2.00
C SER A 182 13.02 -9.16 -2.76
N GLY A 183 11.72 -9.13 -2.43
CA GLY A 183 10.67 -9.85 -3.15
C GLY A 183 10.52 -9.36 -4.59
N LEU A 184 10.47 -8.04 -4.81
CA LEU A 184 10.38 -7.45 -6.15
C LEU A 184 11.57 -7.82 -7.04
N ARG A 185 12.79 -7.89 -6.48
CA ARG A 185 14.01 -8.28 -7.22
C ARG A 185 14.11 -9.77 -7.53
N ALA A 186 13.33 -10.60 -6.82
CA ALA A 186 13.31 -12.04 -7.02
C ALA A 186 12.25 -12.49 -8.04
N CYS A 187 11.36 -11.58 -8.46
CA CYS A 187 10.40 -11.76 -9.54
C CYS A 187 11.07 -11.52 -10.89
#